data_AF-A0AAF0UHP1-F1
#
_entry.id   AF-A0AAF0UHP1-F1
#
_cell.length_a   1.000
_cell.length_b   1.000
_cell.length_c   1.000
_cell.angle_alpha   90.00
_cell.angle_beta   90.00
_cell.angle_gamma   90.00
#
_symmetry.space_group_name_H-M   'P 1'
#
loop_
_entity.id
_entity.type
_entity.pdbx_description
1 polymer ?
#
loop_
_entity_poly.entity_id
_entity_poly.type
_entity_poly.pdbx_seq_one_letter_code
_entity_poly.pdbx_strand_id
1 'polypeptide(L)'
;MSTNTCKKMEHSLVEVMMFRDKILTFKQSEGEQLHEAWQRYKALLGQCPTHGVPDTVILESSYQGLNLENKMISDQHASGNLLRQSYGTTTKLIDRLTELGQEKTRRDFHLVTLLTQLDKLTKKTEDLGAQRHEEGRYIPLHKRMKIKNSEDGQVKEMLALLLQKSKEHHTILEELKENVLVINQKTTTHAMFIQVLESQMTQVLIELRQGSKEGFPGDMEENPTSRV
;
A
#
# COMPACT_ATOMS: atom_id res chain seq x y z
N MET A 1 -4.79 44.58 -15.62
CA MET A 1 -3.87 43.43 -15.66
C MET A 1 -3.30 43.27 -14.27
N SER A 2 -3.84 42.34 -13.48
CA SER A 2 -3.40 42.09 -12.12
C SER A 2 -2.15 41.21 -12.17
N THR A 3 -1.00 41.79 -11.87
CA THR A 3 0.23 41.04 -11.65
C THR A 3 0.09 40.30 -10.31
N ASN A 4 -0.26 39.02 -10.38
CA ASN A 4 -0.16 38.09 -9.26
C ASN A 4 1.33 37.94 -8.92
N THR A 5 1.81 38.79 -8.01
CA THR A 5 3.06 38.56 -7.30
C THR A 5 2.86 37.33 -6.42
N CYS A 6 3.32 36.18 -6.92
CA CYS A 6 3.64 35.04 -6.07
C CYS A 6 4.55 35.57 -4.96
N LYS A 7 4.02 35.67 -3.73
CA LYS A 7 4.81 36.01 -2.55
C LYS A 7 5.89 34.93 -2.43
N LYS A 8 7.09 35.21 -2.93
CA LYS A 8 8.28 34.49 -2.49
C LYS A 8 8.31 34.67 -0.98
N MET A 9 8.16 33.58 -0.23
CA MET A 9 8.50 33.55 1.19
C MET A 9 10.02 33.73 1.25
N GLU A 10 10.45 34.98 1.23
CA GLU A 10 11.85 35.34 1.43
C GLU A 10 12.15 35.19 2.91
N HIS A 11 12.76 34.07 3.27
CA HIS A 11 13.36 33.89 4.58
C HIS A 11 14.56 34.82 4.70
N SER A 12 14.71 35.44 5.86
CA SER A 12 15.95 36.12 6.21
C SER A 12 17.13 35.14 6.17
N LEU A 13 18.34 35.64 5.92
CA LEU A 13 19.55 34.81 5.87
C LEU A 13 19.77 34.01 7.16
N VAL A 14 19.37 34.57 8.31
CA VAL A 14 19.39 33.90 9.62
C VAL A 14 18.42 32.72 9.66
N GLU A 15 17.19 32.89 9.17
CA GLU A 15 16.21 31.81 9.11
C GLU A 15 16.65 30.68 8.18
N VAL A 16 17.21 31.00 7.00
CA VAL A 16 17.77 30.00 6.07
C VAL A 16 18.87 29.19 6.75
N MET A 17 19.77 29.85 7.49
CA MET A 17 20.82 29.17 8.26
C MET A 17 20.24 28.27 9.35
N MET A 18 19.20 28.72 10.07
CA MET A 18 18.52 27.89 11.08
C MET A 18 17.84 26.67 10.47
N PHE A 19 17.19 26.80 9.31
CA PHE A 19 16.58 25.65 8.62
C PHE A 19 17.63 24.67 8.14
N ARG A 20 18.72 25.16 7.56
CA ARG A 20 19.86 24.33 7.14
C ARG A 20 20.42 23.54 8.32
N ASP A 21 20.62 24.17 9.47
CA ASP A 21 21.09 23.50 10.68
C ASP A 21 20.11 22.39 11.11
N LYS A 22 18.81 22.71 11.23
CA LYS A 22 17.76 21.74 11.59
C LYS A 22 17.66 20.55 10.63
N ILE A 23 17.88 20.75 9.34
CA ILE A 23 17.91 19.67 8.33
C ILE A 23 19.10 18.76 8.60
N LEU A 24 20.30 19.33 8.77
CA LEU A 24 21.55 18.58 8.93
C LEU A 24 21.64 17.86 10.29
N THR A 25 21.06 18.44 11.33
CA THR A 25 21.07 17.89 12.69
C THR A 25 19.79 17.12 13.03
N PHE A 26 18.98 16.78 12.02
CA PHE A 26 17.73 16.07 12.24
C PHE A 26 17.97 14.73 12.95
N LYS A 27 17.12 14.44 13.95
CA LYS A 27 17.09 13.15 14.64
C LYS A 27 15.67 12.70 14.87
N GLN A 28 15.45 11.40 14.70
CA GLN A 28 14.28 10.71 15.18
C GLN A 28 14.28 10.70 16.71
N SER A 29 13.14 11.04 17.29
CA SER A 29 12.94 11.10 18.74
C SER A 29 12.72 9.70 19.31
N GLU A 30 12.97 9.52 20.61
CA GLU A 30 12.70 8.24 21.27
C GLU A 30 11.20 7.93 21.25
N GLY A 31 10.83 6.71 20.84
CA GLY A 31 9.43 6.28 20.68
C GLY A 31 8.70 6.84 19.46
N GLU A 32 9.30 7.76 18.70
CA GLU A 32 8.70 8.31 17.47
C GLU A 32 8.69 7.26 16.37
N GLN A 33 7.56 7.11 15.66
CA GLN A 33 7.49 6.19 14.54
C GLN A 33 8.17 6.76 13.29
N LEU A 34 8.61 5.88 12.38
CA LEU A 34 9.25 6.28 11.12
C LEU A 34 8.40 7.27 10.32
N HIS A 35 7.09 7.05 10.29
CA HIS A 35 6.17 7.91 9.54
C HIS A 35 6.08 9.32 10.12
N GLU A 36 6.09 9.47 11.44
CA GLU A 36 6.06 10.77 12.12
C GLU A 36 7.37 11.54 11.87
N ALA A 37 8.49 10.86 12.05
CA ALA A 37 9.82 11.42 11.79
C ALA A 37 9.95 11.87 10.32
N TRP A 38 9.51 11.05 9.38
CA TRP A 38 9.57 11.36 7.96
C TRP A 38 8.70 12.56 7.58
N GLN A 39 7.49 12.66 8.12
CA GLN A 39 6.62 13.83 7.88
C GLN A 39 7.22 15.11 8.47
N ARG A 40 7.81 15.04 9.66
CA ARG A 40 8.49 16.17 10.31
C ARG A 40 9.70 16.63 9.50
N TYR A 41 10.46 15.71 8.93
CA TYR A 41 11.56 16.01 8.03
C TYR A 41 11.08 16.68 6.72
N LYS A 42 10.03 16.15 6.08
CA LYS A 42 9.42 16.78 4.89
C LYS A 42 8.89 18.18 5.19
N ALA A 43 8.29 18.38 6.35
CA ALA A 43 7.83 19.69 6.79
C ALA A 43 8.99 20.68 6.99
N LEU A 44 10.15 20.23 7.45
CA LEU A 44 11.36 21.07 7.55
C LEU A 44 11.86 21.52 6.18
N LEU A 45 11.89 20.62 5.20
CA LEU A 45 12.28 20.95 3.82
C LEU A 45 11.29 21.91 3.16
N GLY A 46 9.98 21.70 3.36
CA GLY A 46 8.93 22.56 2.82
C GLY A 46 8.87 23.96 3.43
N GLN A 47 9.37 24.13 4.66
CA GLN A 47 9.40 25.43 5.35
C GLN A 47 10.42 26.40 4.74
N CYS A 48 11.46 25.94 4.06
CA CYS A 48 12.44 26.82 3.42
C CYS A 48 12.91 26.23 2.08
N PRO A 49 12.18 26.42 0.98
CA PRO A 49 12.53 25.87 -0.33
C PRO A 49 13.90 26.34 -0.86
N THR A 50 14.39 27.48 -0.38
CA THR A 50 15.70 28.05 -0.72
C THR A 50 16.81 27.62 0.26
N HIS A 51 16.66 26.48 0.96
CA HIS A 51 17.62 25.99 1.96
C HIS A 51 19.03 25.75 1.41
N GLY A 52 19.21 25.62 0.09
CA GLY A 52 20.52 25.46 -0.56
C GLY A 52 21.26 24.15 -0.25
N VAL A 53 20.69 23.28 0.58
CA VAL A 53 21.20 21.94 0.85
C VAL A 53 21.04 21.04 -0.39
N PRO A 54 22.11 20.39 -0.89
CA PRO A 54 22.03 19.45 -1.99
C PRO A 54 21.24 18.18 -1.63
N ASP A 55 20.53 17.60 -2.59
CA ASP A 55 19.74 16.37 -2.41
C ASP A 55 20.52 15.21 -1.79
N THR A 56 21.80 15.05 -2.14
CA THR A 56 22.69 14.03 -1.56
C THR A 56 22.89 14.22 -0.07
N VAL A 57 23.03 15.47 0.37
CA VAL A 57 23.19 15.83 1.78
C VAL A 57 21.85 15.72 2.52
N ILE A 58 20.73 16.03 1.87
CA ILE A 58 19.38 15.82 2.43
C ILE A 58 19.14 14.33 2.68
N LEU A 59 19.56 13.46 1.75
CA LEU A 59 19.48 12.01 1.92
C LEU A 59 20.33 11.53 3.08
N GLU A 60 21.60 11.93 3.10
CA GLU A 60 22.55 11.51 4.12
C GLU A 60 22.10 11.94 5.51
N SER A 61 21.72 13.20 5.68
CA SER A 61 21.22 13.72 6.97
C SER A 61 19.91 13.05 7.38
N SER A 62 18.99 12.81 6.45
CA SER A 62 17.75 12.06 6.74
C SER A 62 18.05 10.65 7.25
N TYR A 63 18.94 9.92 6.57
CA TYR A 63 19.32 8.55 6.95
C TYR A 63 20.08 8.55 8.28
N GLN A 64 21.06 9.45 8.47
CA GLN A 64 21.82 9.56 9.71
C GLN A 64 20.92 9.87 10.91
N GLY A 65 19.87 10.68 10.72
CA GLY A 65 18.88 11.01 11.72
C GLY A 65 17.95 9.88 12.14
N LEU A 66 17.85 8.79 11.36
CA LEU A 66 17.03 7.62 11.71
C LEU A 66 17.63 6.80 12.86
N ASN A 67 16.75 6.15 13.63
CA ASN A 67 17.16 5.14 14.59
C ASN A 67 17.71 3.88 13.88
N LEU A 68 18.37 3.00 14.65
CA LEU A 68 19.04 1.82 14.09
C LEU A 68 18.06 0.85 13.39
N GLU A 69 16.89 0.64 13.99
CA GLU A 69 15.85 -0.24 13.45
C GLU A 69 15.38 0.22 12.07
N ASN A 70 15.05 1.50 11.94
CA ASN A 70 14.60 2.09 10.68
C ASN A 70 15.69 2.14 9.62
N LYS A 71 16.97 2.30 10.01
CA LYS A 71 18.11 2.16 9.09
C LYS A 71 18.18 0.75 8.51
N MET A 72 18.10 -0.27 9.37
CA MET A 72 18.13 -1.67 8.93
C MET A 72 16.97 -2.01 7.99
N ILE A 73 15.75 -1.61 8.34
CA ILE A 73 14.58 -1.79 7.48
C ILE A 73 14.79 -1.09 6.14
N SER A 74 15.28 0.16 6.16
CA SER A 74 15.50 0.92 4.93
C SER A 74 16.53 0.26 4.00
N ASP A 75 17.65 -0.21 4.54
CA ASP A 75 18.71 -0.86 3.76
C ASP A 75 18.28 -2.22 3.18
N GLN A 76 17.50 -3.00 3.95
CA GLN A 76 16.91 -4.26 3.47
C GLN A 76 16.03 -4.03 2.24
N HIS A 77 15.25 -2.94 2.23
CA HIS A 77 14.35 -2.60 1.13
C HIS A 77 15.03 -1.87 -0.04
N ALA A 78 16.22 -1.30 0.17
CA ALA A 78 17.00 -0.57 -0.85
C ALA A 78 18.00 -1.45 -1.61
N SER A 79 17.83 -2.78 -1.59
CA SER A 79 18.78 -3.75 -2.14
C SER A 79 20.21 -3.59 -1.57
N GLY A 80 20.30 -3.22 -0.29
CA GLY A 80 21.54 -3.23 0.49
C GLY A 80 21.97 -1.87 1.03
N ASN A 81 21.84 -0.78 0.27
CA ASN A 81 22.26 0.55 0.74
C ASN A 81 21.35 1.66 0.21
N LEU A 82 20.60 2.29 1.11
CA LEU A 82 19.68 3.38 0.79
C LEU A 82 20.41 4.61 0.21
N LEU A 83 21.62 4.90 0.69
CA LEU A 83 22.42 6.05 0.25
C LEU A 83 23.00 5.89 -1.17
N ARG A 84 22.99 4.69 -1.74
CA ARG A 84 23.36 4.47 -3.16
C ARG A 84 22.23 4.79 -4.14
N GLN A 85 21.01 5.02 -3.64
CA GLN A 85 19.85 5.32 -4.46
C GLN A 85 19.77 6.83 -4.76
N SER A 86 19.06 7.20 -5.83
CA SER A 86 18.79 8.61 -6.11
C SER A 86 17.77 9.20 -5.11
N TYR A 87 17.78 10.52 -4.93
CA TYR A 87 16.85 11.23 -4.04
C TYR A 87 15.39 10.81 -4.27
N GLY A 88 14.94 10.86 -5.53
CA GLY A 88 13.58 10.49 -5.89
C GLY A 88 13.25 9.01 -5.64
N THR A 89 14.23 8.11 -5.67
CA THR A 89 14.01 6.69 -5.36
C THR A 89 13.95 6.46 -3.85
N THR A 90 14.83 7.12 -3.09
CA THR A 90 14.86 7.02 -1.63
C THR A 90 13.62 7.61 -0.98
N THR A 91 13.16 8.78 -1.43
CA THR A 91 11.92 9.37 -0.90
C THR A 91 10.72 8.44 -1.10
N LYS A 92 10.57 7.86 -2.30
CA LYS A 92 9.54 6.85 -2.59
C LYS A 92 9.68 5.58 -1.74
N LEU A 93 10.91 5.12 -1.49
CA LEU A 93 11.16 3.98 -0.61
C LEU A 93 10.71 4.28 0.81
N ILE A 94 11.11 5.42 1.37
CA ILE A 94 10.72 5.82 2.72
C ILE A 94 9.20 6.00 2.80
N ASP A 95 8.56 6.67 1.84
CA ASP A 95 7.10 6.81 1.81
C ASP A 95 6.40 5.43 1.86
N ARG A 96 6.83 4.47 1.04
CA ARG A 96 6.30 3.09 1.11
C ARG A 96 6.53 2.43 2.47
N LEU A 97 7.70 2.61 3.08
CA LEU A 97 7.98 2.06 4.41
C LEU A 97 7.06 2.67 5.47
N THR A 98 6.75 3.97 5.36
CA THR A 98 5.80 4.63 6.26
C THR A 98 4.38 4.08 6.11
N GLU A 99 3.93 3.82 4.89
CA GLU A 99 2.62 3.21 4.61
C GLU A 99 2.54 1.76 5.15
N LEU A 100 3.58 0.97 4.93
CA LEU A 100 3.66 -0.42 5.43
C LEU A 100 3.63 -0.47 6.97
N GLY A 101 4.31 0.47 7.63
CA GLY A 101 4.29 0.61 9.08
C GLY A 101 2.89 0.93 9.61
N GLN A 102 2.20 1.90 9.00
CA GLN A 102 0.85 2.30 9.41
C GLN A 102 -0.18 1.18 9.19
N GLU A 103 -0.11 0.45 8.08
CA GLU A 103 -1.00 -0.69 7.83
C GLU A 103 -0.79 -1.83 8.82
N LYS A 104 0.46 -2.07 9.25
CA LYS A 104 0.74 -3.02 10.33
C LYS A 104 0.08 -2.57 11.64
N THR A 105 0.26 -1.32 12.06
CA THR A 105 -0.38 -0.79 13.28
C THR A 105 -1.91 -0.86 13.21
N ARG A 106 -2.50 -0.59 12.04
CA ARG A 106 -3.95 -0.71 11.83
C ARG A 106 -4.44 -2.15 12.03
N ARG A 107 -3.72 -3.13 11.48
CA ARG A 107 -4.02 -4.56 11.65
C ARG A 107 -3.86 -4.99 13.10
N ASP A 108 -2.82 -4.54 13.79
CA ASP A 108 -2.59 -4.84 15.22
C ASP A 108 -3.75 -4.31 16.07
N PHE A 109 -4.18 -3.06 15.82
CA PHE A 109 -5.36 -2.48 16.49
C PHE A 109 -6.65 -3.25 16.19
N HIS A 110 -6.84 -3.67 14.93
CA HIS A 110 -7.99 -4.47 14.54
C HIS A 110 -8.01 -5.83 15.26
N LEU A 111 -6.85 -6.48 15.38
CA LEU A 111 -6.70 -7.75 16.08
C LEU A 111 -7.03 -7.61 17.58
N VAL A 112 -6.54 -6.57 18.25
CA VAL A 112 -6.91 -6.26 19.64
C VAL A 112 -8.42 -6.06 19.81
N THR A 113 -9.05 -5.38 18.85
CA THR A 113 -10.50 -5.16 18.84
C THR A 113 -11.26 -6.49 18.74
N LEU A 114 -10.85 -7.38 17.83
CA LEU A 114 -11.46 -8.70 17.66
C LEU A 114 -11.26 -9.58 18.90
N LEU A 115 -10.07 -9.58 19.51
CA LEU A 115 -9.81 -10.30 20.76
C LEU A 115 -10.74 -9.82 21.88
N THR A 116 -10.92 -8.50 22.02
CA THR A 116 -11.84 -7.92 23.01
C THR A 116 -13.29 -8.35 22.76
N GLN A 117 -13.72 -8.44 21.50
CA GLN A 117 -15.05 -8.92 21.15
C GLN A 117 -15.23 -10.41 21.49
N LEU A 118 -14.21 -11.24 21.26
CA LEU A 118 -14.23 -12.65 21.65
C LEU A 118 -14.34 -12.81 23.16
N ASP A 119 -13.55 -12.08 23.95
CA ASP A 119 -13.63 -12.12 25.42
C ASP A 119 -15.04 -11.76 25.93
N LYS A 120 -15.67 -10.77 25.30
CA LYS A 120 -17.05 -10.38 25.63
C LYS A 120 -18.07 -11.47 25.30
N LEU A 121 -17.89 -12.16 24.16
CA LEU A 121 -18.75 -13.28 23.77
C LEU A 121 -18.56 -14.48 24.70
N THR A 122 -17.32 -14.82 25.04
CA THR A 122 -16.98 -15.89 25.98
C THR A 122 -17.65 -15.67 27.34
N LYS A 123 -17.55 -14.46 27.91
CA LYS A 123 -18.26 -14.12 29.15
C LYS A 123 -19.77 -14.30 29.03
N LYS A 124 -20.37 -13.86 27.93
CA LYS A 124 -21.81 -14.03 27.70
C LYS A 124 -22.21 -15.51 27.62
N THR A 125 -21.37 -16.37 27.04
CA THR A 125 -21.64 -17.82 27.00
C THR A 125 -21.50 -18.48 28.37
N GLU A 126 -20.57 -18.02 29.21
CA GLU A 126 -20.41 -18.47 30.60
C GLU A 126 -21.61 -18.04 31.46
N ASP A 127 -22.04 -16.78 31.35
CA ASP A 127 -23.21 -16.25 32.07
C ASP A 127 -24.50 -16.99 31.70
N LEU A 128 -24.71 -17.27 30.40
CA LEU A 128 -25.86 -18.07 29.92
C LEU A 128 -25.79 -19.54 30.39
N GLY A 129 -24.58 -20.07 30.60
CA GLY A 129 -24.37 -21.39 31.19
C GLY A 129 -24.70 -21.44 32.68
N ALA A 130 -24.35 -20.39 33.42
CA ALA A 130 -24.62 -20.25 34.85
C ALA A 130 -26.11 -20.01 35.18
N GLN A 131 -26.89 -19.52 34.22
CA GLN A 131 -28.33 -19.25 34.38
C GLN A 131 -29.24 -20.49 34.18
N ARG A 132 -28.68 -21.68 33.90
CA ARG A 132 -29.45 -22.95 33.90
C ARG A 132 -29.72 -23.41 35.34
N HIS A 133 -30.78 -22.87 35.94
CA HIS A 133 -31.37 -23.42 37.16
C HIS A 133 -32.01 -24.80 36.88
N GLU A 134 -31.58 -25.77 37.70
CA GLU A 134 -32.21 -27.05 38.07
C GLU A 134 -33.51 -27.47 37.32
N GLU A 135 -33.37 -28.22 36.24
CA GLU A 135 -34.39 -29.22 35.84
C GLU A 135 -33.81 -30.63 35.98
N GLY A 136 -33.31 -30.93 37.18
CA GLY A 136 -32.84 -32.24 37.61
C GLY A 136 -33.90 -33.02 38.36
N ARG A 137 -35.11 -33.20 37.81
CA ARG A 137 -36.04 -34.23 38.26
C ARG A 137 -36.56 -35.01 37.06
N TYR A 138 -36.09 -36.24 36.92
CA TYR A 138 -36.56 -37.17 35.90
C TYR A 138 -38.06 -37.41 36.05
N ILE A 139 -38.84 -37.02 35.04
CA ILE A 139 -40.27 -37.34 34.91
C ILE A 139 -40.41 -38.50 33.91
N PRO A 140 -40.90 -39.68 34.32
CA PRO A 140 -41.06 -40.83 33.43
C PRO A 140 -41.93 -40.56 32.20
N LEU A 141 -41.49 -41.10 31.04
CA LEU A 141 -41.98 -40.86 29.68
C LEU A 141 -43.48 -41.10 29.43
N HIS A 142 -44.21 -41.71 30.37
CA HIS A 142 -45.64 -42.04 30.21
C HIS A 142 -46.58 -40.86 30.54
N LYS A 143 -46.09 -39.75 31.09
CA LYS A 143 -46.91 -38.54 31.38
C LYS A 143 -46.95 -37.51 30.25
N ARG A 144 -46.42 -37.82 29.06
CA ARG A 144 -46.46 -36.95 27.88
C ARG A 144 -47.85 -36.94 27.23
N MET A 145 -48.90 -36.71 28.02
CA MET A 145 -50.24 -36.47 27.47
C MET A 145 -50.50 -34.97 27.45
N LYS A 146 -50.45 -34.43 26.22
CA LYS A 146 -50.88 -33.09 25.78
C LYS A 146 -50.07 -31.89 26.34
N ILE A 147 -49.00 -31.55 25.63
CA ILE A 147 -48.60 -30.14 25.48
C ILE A 147 -48.66 -29.80 24.00
N LYS A 148 -49.33 -28.68 23.74
CA LYS A 148 -49.81 -28.16 22.47
C LYS A 148 -48.62 -27.68 21.63
N ASN A 149 -48.68 -28.00 20.33
CA ASN A 149 -47.71 -27.64 19.29
C ASN A 149 -47.43 -26.13 19.27
N SER A 150 -46.21 -25.69 19.64
CA SER A 150 -45.72 -24.32 19.41
C SER A 150 -44.21 -24.26 19.18
N GLU A 151 -43.42 -25.07 19.90
CA GLU A 151 -41.94 -25.05 19.81
C GLU A 151 -41.39 -25.88 18.62
N ASP A 152 -42.02 -27.00 18.27
CA ASP A 152 -41.67 -27.80 17.09
C ASP A 152 -41.83 -26.99 15.79
N GLY A 153 -42.83 -26.10 15.74
CA GLY A 153 -43.05 -25.18 14.62
C GLY A 153 -41.95 -24.14 14.50
N GLN A 154 -41.58 -23.46 15.59
CA GLN A 154 -40.55 -22.41 15.57
C GLN A 154 -39.16 -22.94 15.21
N VAL A 155 -38.76 -24.10 15.74
CA VAL A 155 -37.46 -24.70 15.40
C VAL A 155 -37.42 -25.11 13.94
N LYS A 156 -38.51 -25.67 13.41
CA LYS A 156 -38.64 -26.05 12.01
C LYS A 156 -38.62 -24.84 11.08
N GLU A 157 -39.23 -23.73 11.48
CA GLU A 157 -39.21 -22.46 10.76
C GLU A 157 -37.82 -21.79 10.78
N MET A 158 -37.15 -21.77 11.94
CA MET A 158 -35.78 -21.27 12.05
C MET A 158 -34.79 -22.08 11.19
N LEU A 159 -34.94 -23.41 11.18
CA LEU A 159 -34.14 -24.29 10.32
C LEU A 159 -34.42 -24.04 8.82
N ALA A 160 -35.68 -23.85 8.43
CA ALA A 160 -36.03 -23.53 7.05
C ALA A 160 -35.43 -22.19 6.61
N LEU A 161 -35.44 -21.18 7.48
CA LEU A 161 -34.91 -19.85 7.20
C LEU A 161 -33.38 -19.85 7.11
N LEU A 162 -32.69 -20.63 7.96
CA LEU A 162 -31.25 -20.86 7.86
C LEU A 162 -30.87 -21.59 6.57
N LEU A 163 -31.65 -22.61 6.19
CA LEU A 163 -31.43 -23.36 4.95
C LEU A 163 -31.62 -22.47 3.71
N GLN A 164 -32.62 -21.59 3.72
CA GLN A 164 -32.88 -20.65 2.63
C GLN A 164 -31.76 -19.61 2.51
N LYS A 165 -31.34 -18.98 3.62
CA LYS A 165 -30.20 -18.05 3.62
C LYS A 165 -28.91 -18.72 3.15
N SER A 166 -28.67 -19.97 3.55
CA SER A 166 -27.52 -20.73 3.08
C SER A 166 -27.53 -20.94 1.57
N LYS A 167 -28.71 -21.14 0.96
CA LYS A 167 -28.85 -21.26 -0.50
C LYS A 167 -28.59 -19.93 -1.19
N GLU A 168 -29.13 -18.83 -0.68
CA GLU A 168 -28.89 -17.48 -1.23
C GLU A 168 -27.40 -17.14 -1.24
N HIS A 169 -26.69 -17.40 -0.13
CA HIS A 169 -25.25 -17.19 -0.06
C HIS A 169 -24.48 -18.05 -1.07
N HIS A 170 -24.90 -19.29 -1.28
CA HIS A 170 -24.27 -20.17 -2.28
C HIS A 170 -24.49 -19.64 -3.70
N THR A 171 -25.66 -19.11 -4.02
CA THR A 171 -25.93 -18.48 -5.32
C THR A 171 -25.03 -17.26 -5.56
N ILE A 172 -24.91 -16.36 -4.57
CA ILE A 172 -24.04 -15.19 -4.67
C ILE A 172 -22.57 -15.61 -4.85
N LEU A 173 -22.15 -16.68 -4.16
CA LEU A 173 -20.79 -17.21 -4.28
C LEU A 173 -20.50 -17.74 -5.69
N GLU A 174 -21.43 -18.46 -6.32
CA GLU A 174 -21.24 -18.94 -7.69
C GLU A 174 -21.25 -17.78 -8.71
N GLU A 175 -22.07 -16.75 -8.53
CA GLU A 175 -22.03 -15.54 -9.37
C GLU A 175 -20.68 -14.81 -9.23
N LEU A 176 -20.16 -14.67 -8.01
CA LEU A 176 -18.85 -14.06 -7.77
C LEU A 176 -17.73 -14.86 -8.45
N LYS A 177 -17.80 -16.18 -8.39
CA LYS A 177 -16.82 -17.08 -9.02
C LYS A 177 -16.81 -16.91 -10.54
N GLU A 178 -17.98 -16.78 -11.17
CA GLU A 178 -18.08 -16.52 -12.61
C GLU A 178 -17.50 -15.14 -12.97
N ASN A 179 -17.79 -14.11 -12.17
CA ASN A 179 -17.21 -12.78 -12.37
C ASN A 179 -15.67 -12.81 -12.30
N VAL A 180 -15.10 -13.53 -11.32
CA VAL A 180 -13.65 -13.71 -11.20
C VAL A 180 -13.10 -14.46 -12.41
N LEU A 181 -13.79 -15.47 -12.92
CA LEU A 181 -13.40 -16.20 -14.13
C LEU A 181 -13.31 -15.26 -15.34
N VAL A 182 -14.35 -14.46 -15.57
CA VAL A 182 -14.40 -13.48 -16.67
C VAL A 182 -13.29 -12.43 -16.53
N ILE A 183 -13.06 -11.91 -15.32
CA ILE A 183 -11.97 -10.96 -15.06
C ILE A 183 -10.62 -11.59 -15.37
N ASN A 184 -10.36 -12.82 -14.93
CA ASN A 184 -9.09 -13.51 -15.20
C ASN A 184 -8.88 -13.74 -16.70
N GLN A 185 -9.93 -14.13 -17.43
CA GLN A 185 -9.86 -14.27 -18.88
C GLN A 185 -9.51 -12.94 -19.55
N LYS A 186 -10.17 -11.84 -19.14
CA LYS A 186 -9.91 -10.50 -19.66
C LYS A 186 -8.50 -10.01 -19.32
N THR A 187 -8.01 -10.26 -18.10
CA THR A 187 -6.63 -9.96 -17.72
C THR A 187 -5.64 -10.71 -18.62
N THR A 188 -5.92 -11.98 -18.92
CA THR A 188 -5.08 -12.80 -19.81
C THR A 188 -5.07 -12.23 -21.23
N THR A 189 -6.24 -11.89 -21.80
CA THR A 189 -6.30 -11.32 -23.16
C THR A 189 -5.62 -9.96 -23.25
N HIS A 190 -5.80 -9.11 -22.24
CA HIS A 190 -5.09 -7.82 -22.15
C HIS A 190 -3.58 -8.01 -22.06
N ALA A 191 -3.09 -8.95 -21.24
CA ALA A 191 -1.67 -9.24 -21.12
C ALA A 191 -1.05 -9.65 -22.47
N MET A 192 -1.75 -10.49 -23.25
CA MET A 192 -1.31 -10.88 -24.60
C MET A 192 -1.25 -9.68 -25.55
N PHE A 193 -2.23 -8.78 -25.51
CA PHE A 193 -2.24 -7.59 -26.36
C PHE A 193 -1.08 -6.64 -26.04
N ILE A 194 -0.79 -6.45 -24.74
CA ILE A 194 0.37 -5.66 -24.30
C ILE A 194 1.67 -6.26 -24.83
N GLN A 195 1.88 -7.57 -24.72
CA GLN A 195 3.08 -8.24 -25.24
C GLN A 195 3.25 -8.06 -26.76
N VAL A 196 2.16 -8.10 -27.52
CA VAL A 196 2.18 -7.86 -28.97
C VAL A 196 2.58 -6.42 -29.28
N LEU A 197 1.99 -5.44 -28.57
CA LEU A 197 2.35 -4.04 -28.73
C LEU A 197 3.81 -3.76 -28.38
N GLU A 198 4.30 -4.33 -27.28
CA GLU A 198 5.72 -4.23 -26.88
C GLU A 198 6.65 -4.78 -27.98
N SER A 199 6.27 -5.90 -28.59
CA SER A 199 7.03 -6.51 -29.69
C SER A 199 7.05 -5.60 -30.93
N GLN A 200 5.89 -5.04 -31.31
CA GLN A 200 5.79 -4.12 -32.45
C GLN A 200 6.59 -2.83 -32.24
N MET A 201 6.51 -2.23 -31.04
CA MET A 201 7.30 -1.05 -30.72
C MET A 201 8.80 -1.34 -30.75
N THR A 202 9.22 -2.49 -30.23
CA THR A 202 10.63 -2.92 -30.27
C THR A 202 11.12 -3.06 -31.70
N GLN A 203 10.30 -3.65 -32.59
CA GLN A 203 10.61 -3.78 -34.00
C GLN A 203 10.78 -2.41 -34.69
N VAL A 204 9.82 -1.49 -34.50
CA VAL A 204 9.90 -0.12 -35.05
C VAL A 204 11.14 0.62 -34.55
N LEU A 205 11.49 0.46 -33.27
CA LEU A 205 12.67 1.09 -32.67
C LEU A 205 13.98 0.57 -33.29
N ILE A 206 14.03 -0.71 -33.66
CA ILE A 206 15.17 -1.31 -34.38
C ILE A 206 15.27 -0.74 -35.80
N GLU A 207 14.15 -0.62 -36.52
CA GLU A 207 14.11 -0.07 -37.88
C GLU A 207 14.55 1.40 -37.92
N LEU A 208 14.09 2.22 -36.99
CA LEU A 208 14.54 3.62 -36.86
C LEU A 208 16.04 3.72 -36.54
N ARG A 209 16.58 2.78 -35.76
CA ARG A 209 18.03 2.71 -35.44
C ARG A 209 18.87 2.31 -36.65
N GLN A 210 18.34 1.48 -37.55
CA GLN A 210 19.03 1.05 -38.78
C GLN A 210 18.94 2.11 -39.88
N GLY A 211 17.78 2.75 -40.07
CA GLY A 211 17.61 3.84 -41.05
C GLY A 211 18.47 5.08 -40.78
N SER A 212 18.85 5.33 -39.52
CA SER A 212 19.80 6.40 -39.18
C SER A 212 21.25 6.10 -39.57
N LYS A 213 21.58 4.86 -39.97
CA LYS A 213 22.93 4.47 -40.43
C LYS A 213 23.06 4.47 -41.96
N GLU A 214 21.97 4.54 -42.70
CA GLU A 214 21.95 4.49 -44.17
C GLU A 214 21.37 5.79 -44.74
N GLY A 215 22.19 6.85 -44.77
CA GLY A 215 21.77 8.08 -45.41
C GLY A 215 22.73 9.25 -45.26
N PHE A 216 23.89 9.17 -45.92
CA PHE A 216 24.48 10.30 -46.65
C PHE A 216 25.43 9.74 -47.74
N PRO A 217 25.17 9.96 -49.04
CA PRO A 217 26.18 9.77 -50.07
C PRO A 217 27.21 10.89 -49.89
N GLY A 218 28.42 10.54 -49.48
CA GLY A 218 29.53 11.48 -49.48
C GLY A 218 29.89 11.82 -50.92
N ASP A 219 29.74 13.10 -51.29
CA ASP A 219 30.34 13.68 -52.49
C ASP A 219 31.85 13.37 -52.49
N MET A 220 32.26 12.40 -53.30
CA MET A 220 33.66 12.25 -53.69
C MET A 220 33.84 13.08 -54.96
N GLU A 221 34.38 14.28 -54.78
CA GLU A 221 35.07 15.03 -55.85
C GLU A 221 36.16 14.13 -56.45
N GLU A 222 35.92 13.56 -57.64
CA GLU A 222 36.99 13.10 -58.52
C GLU A 222 37.31 14.19 -59.55
N ASN A 223 38.43 14.86 -59.30
CA ASN A 223 39.14 15.74 -60.21
C ASN A 223 39.84 14.92 -61.32
N PRO A 224 39.57 15.16 -62.62
CA PRO A 224 40.39 14.62 -63.69
C PRO A 224 41.33 15.71 -64.23
N THR A 225 42.52 15.83 -63.64
CA THR A 225 43.65 16.51 -64.29
C THR A 225 44.75 15.50 -64.56
N SER A 226 44.70 14.82 -65.71
CA SER A 226 45.89 14.30 -66.42
C SER A 226 45.50 13.72 -67.79
N ARG A 227 45.74 14.50 -68.84
CA ARG A 227 45.99 14.03 -70.21
C ARG A 227 47.47 14.29 -70.50
N VAL A 228 48.23 13.22 -70.65
CA VAL A 228 49.42 13.10 -71.51
C VAL A 228 49.30 11.76 -72.21
#